data_AF-A0A2N1JKX2-F1
#
_entry.id   AF-A0A2N1JKX2-F1
#
_cell.length_a   1.000
_cell.length_b   1.000
_cell.length_c   1.000
_cell.angle_alpha   90.00
_cell.angle_beta   90.00
_cell.angle_gamma   90.00
#
_symmetry.space_group_name_H-M   'P 1'
#
loop_
_entity.id
_entity.type
_entity.pdbx_description
1 polymer ?
#
loop_
_entity_poly.entity_id
_entity_poly.type
_entity_poly.pdbx_seq_one_letter_code
_entity_poly.pdbx_strand_id
1 'polypeptide(L)'
;MPLVKRYLGAIAEGDADAAAALDDAAVKREAEQTSRSEFGDLDALRSSAVLEKAEQRISDVSVDETSKAEPGSAGDERRVSFEFTLDGEQHSSSLGIGWNDEAQEWELRESLTVWMSVVAVRSVASMEPAPFTVPGTAETLSTDPTVPAADYLAYPGVYAVNAAFDSALLQRGSTRRQAVEVVPEQDALVQFDVTALPSSAS
;
A
#
# COMPACT_ATOMS: atom_id res chain seq x y z
N MET A 1 5.18 3.02 -23.88
CA MET A 1 5.26 2.53 -22.48
C MET A 1 4.13 1.55 -22.13
N PRO A 2 4.11 0.32 -22.70
CA PRO A 2 3.02 -0.62 -22.45
C PRO A 2 2.98 -1.20 -21.04
N LEU A 3 4.15 -1.40 -20.40
CA LEU A 3 4.25 -1.97 -19.05
C LEU A 3 3.55 -1.10 -17.99
N VAL A 4 3.94 0.17 -17.87
CA VAL A 4 3.36 1.10 -16.88
C VAL A 4 1.86 1.30 -17.10
N LYS A 5 1.41 1.40 -18.35
CA LYS A 5 -0.03 1.47 -18.67
C LYS A 5 -0.79 0.22 -18.20
N ARG A 6 -0.22 -0.99 -18.41
CA ARG A 6 -0.84 -2.24 -17.94
C ARG A 6 -0.90 -2.31 -16.43
N TYR A 7 0.17 -1.91 -15.74
CA TYR A 7 0.24 -1.89 -14.29
C TYR A 7 -0.79 -0.93 -13.67
N LEU A 8 -0.80 0.33 -14.11
CA LEU A 8 -1.77 1.32 -13.62
C LEU A 8 -3.21 0.96 -14.01
N GLY A 9 -3.42 0.38 -15.19
CA GLY A 9 -4.71 -0.13 -15.64
C GLY A 9 -5.24 -1.23 -14.72
N ALA A 10 -4.40 -2.20 -14.35
CA ALA A 10 -4.76 -3.27 -13.42
C ALA A 10 -5.21 -2.71 -12.06
N ILE A 11 -4.46 -1.74 -11.52
CA ILE A 11 -4.82 -1.06 -10.26
C ILE A 11 -6.17 -0.33 -10.40
N ALA A 12 -6.38 0.44 -11.47
CA ALA A 12 -7.62 1.18 -11.70
C ALA A 12 -8.85 0.24 -11.83
N GLU A 13 -8.66 -0.90 -12.51
CA GLU A 13 -9.69 -1.91 -12.75
C GLU A 13 -9.98 -2.77 -11.51
N GLY A 14 -9.11 -2.73 -10.49
CA GLY A 14 -9.23 -3.54 -9.27
C GLY A 14 -8.57 -4.92 -9.38
N ASP A 15 -7.87 -5.20 -10.46
CA ASP A 15 -7.10 -6.43 -10.67
C ASP A 15 -5.73 -6.33 -10.01
N ALA A 16 -5.72 -6.33 -8.68
CA ALA A 16 -4.49 -6.19 -7.91
C ALA A 16 -3.57 -7.41 -8.07
N ASP A 17 -4.10 -8.59 -8.40
CA ASP A 17 -3.28 -9.78 -8.62
C ASP A 17 -2.44 -9.64 -9.91
N ALA A 18 -3.01 -9.06 -10.97
CA ALA A 18 -2.25 -8.71 -12.17
C ALA A 18 -1.24 -7.58 -11.91
N ALA A 19 -1.59 -6.60 -11.07
CA ALA A 19 -0.66 -5.56 -10.65
C ALA A 19 0.51 -6.14 -9.84
N ALA A 20 0.21 -7.04 -8.89
CA ALA A 20 1.18 -7.71 -8.03
C ALA A 20 2.18 -8.56 -8.83
N ALA A 21 1.70 -9.24 -9.87
CA ALA A 21 2.57 -10.00 -10.76
C ALA A 21 3.56 -9.10 -11.55
N LEU A 22 3.19 -7.84 -11.82
CA LEU A 22 4.04 -6.89 -12.57
C LEU A 22 5.08 -6.20 -11.69
N ASP A 23 4.78 -5.96 -10.41
CA ASP A 23 5.66 -5.25 -9.46
C ASP A 23 6.34 -6.16 -8.42
N ASP A 24 6.12 -7.47 -8.43
CA ASP A 24 6.71 -8.45 -7.49
C ASP A 24 8.24 -8.29 -7.36
N ALA A 25 8.95 -8.15 -8.48
CA ALA A 25 10.39 -7.93 -8.46
C ALA A 25 10.79 -6.58 -7.86
N ALA A 26 9.98 -5.53 -8.05
CA ALA A 26 10.21 -4.23 -7.46
C ALA A 26 9.98 -4.27 -5.94
N VAL A 27 8.89 -4.87 -5.49
CA VAL A 27 8.56 -5.04 -4.07
C VAL A 27 9.62 -5.86 -3.34
N LYS A 28 10.08 -6.98 -3.91
CA LYS A 28 11.16 -7.79 -3.32
C LYS A 28 12.46 -6.99 -3.18
N ARG A 29 12.81 -6.20 -4.20
CA ARG A 29 13.99 -5.34 -4.16
C ARG A 29 13.88 -4.24 -3.10
N GLU A 30 12.72 -3.60 -2.99
CA GLU A 30 12.45 -2.62 -1.93
C GLU A 30 12.56 -3.28 -0.55
N ALA A 31 11.96 -4.46 -0.39
CA ALA A 31 11.99 -5.23 0.85
C ALA A 31 13.42 -5.58 1.30
N GLU A 32 14.33 -5.86 0.38
CA GLU A 32 15.75 -6.11 0.70
C GLU A 32 16.50 -4.84 1.15
N GLN A 33 15.98 -3.66 0.83
CA GLN A 33 16.61 -2.36 1.11
C GLN A 33 16.10 -1.68 2.38
N THR A 34 15.01 -2.19 2.98
CA THR A 34 14.39 -1.63 4.18
C THR A 34 14.25 -2.67 5.27
N SER A 35 14.43 -2.27 6.53
CA SER A 35 14.13 -3.15 7.67
C SER A 35 12.63 -3.27 7.94
N ARG A 36 11.78 -2.44 7.31
CA ARG A 36 10.32 -2.51 7.49
C ARG A 36 9.71 -3.80 6.99
N SER A 37 10.31 -4.41 5.96
CA SER A 37 9.88 -5.69 5.40
C SER A 37 10.06 -6.86 6.37
N GLU A 38 11.02 -6.79 7.30
CA GLU A 38 11.20 -7.78 8.37
C GLU A 38 9.98 -7.83 9.31
N PHE A 39 9.22 -6.74 9.33
CA PHE A 39 8.07 -6.48 10.19
C PHE A 39 6.82 -6.10 9.39
N GLY A 40 6.78 -6.44 8.10
CA GLY A 40 5.75 -5.99 7.17
C GLY A 40 5.12 -7.14 6.40
N ASP A 41 3.82 -7.05 6.14
CA ASP A 41 3.11 -7.98 5.25
C ASP A 41 2.97 -7.32 3.88
N LEU A 42 3.79 -7.81 2.94
CA LEU A 42 3.92 -7.22 1.61
C LEU A 42 2.77 -7.61 0.68
N ASP A 43 1.90 -8.55 1.05
CA ASP A 43 0.98 -9.16 0.10
C ASP A 43 -0.49 -9.08 0.56
N ALA A 44 -0.76 -9.06 1.88
CA ALA A 44 -2.13 -9.10 2.41
C ALA A 44 -3.07 -8.04 1.82
N LEU A 45 -2.56 -6.83 1.55
CA LEU A 45 -3.35 -5.73 0.97
C LEU A 45 -3.14 -5.53 -0.53
N ARG A 46 -2.23 -6.28 -1.17
CA ARG A 46 -1.98 -6.29 -2.62
C ARG A 46 -2.76 -7.37 -3.36
N SER A 47 -3.99 -7.64 -2.91
CA SER A 47 -4.88 -8.64 -3.53
C SER A 47 -6.11 -8.01 -4.16
N SER A 48 -6.63 -8.62 -5.24
CA SER A 48 -7.83 -8.11 -5.92
C SER A 48 -9.02 -8.04 -4.97
N ALA A 49 -9.13 -9.01 -4.06
CA ALA A 49 -10.18 -9.03 -3.05
C ALA A 49 -10.22 -7.77 -2.17
N VAL A 50 -9.05 -7.19 -1.85
CA VAL A 50 -8.93 -5.95 -1.08
C VAL A 50 -9.19 -4.73 -1.96
N LEU A 51 -8.54 -4.64 -3.13
CA LEU A 51 -8.62 -3.47 -3.99
C LEU A 51 -10.02 -3.27 -4.60
N GLU A 52 -10.73 -4.36 -4.93
CA GLU A 52 -12.13 -4.30 -5.38
C GLU A 52 -13.07 -3.71 -4.32
N LYS A 53 -12.71 -3.83 -3.04
CA LYS A 53 -13.49 -3.34 -1.89
C LYS A 53 -13.04 -1.99 -1.36
N ALA A 54 -11.98 -1.41 -1.93
CA ALA A 54 -11.64 -0.02 -1.69
C ALA A 54 -12.87 0.86 -1.99
N GLU A 55 -13.12 1.85 -1.13
CA GLU A 55 -14.20 2.83 -1.32
C GLU A 55 -13.99 3.62 -2.61
N GLN A 56 -12.72 3.89 -2.93
CA GLN A 56 -12.29 4.50 -4.19
C GLN A 56 -10.98 3.87 -4.64
N ARG A 57 -10.77 3.85 -5.95
CA ARG A 57 -9.52 3.47 -6.61
C ARG A 57 -9.03 4.61 -7.47
N ILE A 58 -7.79 4.52 -7.94
CA ILE A 58 -7.30 5.45 -8.96
C ILE A 58 -8.17 5.36 -10.22
N SER A 59 -8.32 6.49 -10.89
CA SER A 59 -9.08 6.63 -12.13
C SER A 59 -8.40 7.66 -13.04
N ASP A 60 -8.93 7.87 -14.24
CA ASP A 60 -8.43 8.87 -15.20
C ASP A 60 -6.90 8.82 -15.44
N VAL A 61 -6.35 7.59 -15.48
CA VAL A 61 -4.92 7.37 -15.62
C VAL A 61 -4.42 7.88 -16.97
N SER A 62 -3.42 8.76 -16.91
CA SER A 62 -2.71 9.30 -18.08
C SER A 62 -1.21 9.06 -17.92
N VAL A 63 -0.60 8.34 -18.87
CA VAL A 63 0.84 8.04 -18.84
C VAL A 63 1.55 8.90 -19.87
N ASP A 64 2.58 9.63 -19.45
CA ASP A 64 3.47 10.31 -20.36
C ASP A 64 4.23 9.27 -21.20
N GLU A 65 3.96 9.25 -22.50
CA GLU A 65 4.59 8.30 -23.41
C GLU A 65 6.08 8.61 -23.64
N THR A 66 6.54 9.78 -23.22
CA THR A 66 7.95 10.17 -23.27
C THR A 66 8.69 9.74 -22.00
N SER A 67 9.20 8.51 -22.02
CA SER A 67 10.11 8.05 -20.97
C SER A 67 11.46 8.76 -21.06
N LYS A 68 11.99 9.24 -19.94
CA LYS A 68 13.32 9.86 -19.88
C LYS A 68 14.34 8.86 -19.34
N ALA A 69 15.59 8.97 -19.77
CA ALA A 69 16.67 8.23 -19.12
C ALA A 69 16.73 8.60 -17.64
N GLU A 70 16.87 7.60 -16.77
CA GLU A 70 17.02 7.81 -15.35
C GLU A 70 18.37 8.50 -15.06
N PRO A 71 18.42 9.65 -14.36
CA PRO A 71 19.69 10.34 -14.09
C PRO A 71 20.64 9.48 -13.24
N GLY A 72 21.82 9.16 -13.78
CA GLY A 72 22.85 8.43 -13.05
C GLY A 72 22.78 6.90 -13.15
N SER A 73 21.85 6.35 -13.94
CA SER A 73 21.77 4.92 -14.20
C SER A 73 22.64 4.47 -15.39
N ALA A 74 22.97 3.18 -15.43
CA ALA A 74 23.41 2.54 -16.67
C ALA A 74 22.24 2.61 -17.68
N GLY A 75 22.54 2.89 -18.95
CA GLY A 75 21.62 3.43 -19.97
C GLY A 75 20.31 2.69 -20.29
N ASP A 76 19.95 1.65 -19.52
CA ASP A 76 18.78 0.79 -19.68
C ASP A 76 17.71 1.01 -18.61
N GLU A 77 17.84 2.03 -17.76
CA GLU A 77 16.76 2.49 -16.87
C GLU A 77 16.07 3.75 -17.41
N ARG A 78 14.76 3.81 -17.18
CA ARG A 78 13.91 4.93 -17.61
C ARG A 78 12.97 5.33 -16.49
N ARG A 79 12.67 6.62 -16.39
CA ARG A 79 11.58 7.17 -15.58
C ARG A 79 10.35 7.41 -16.45
N VAL A 80 9.20 6.99 -15.95
CA VAL A 80 7.91 7.16 -16.62
C VAL A 80 7.00 7.97 -15.72
N SER A 81 6.66 9.19 -16.14
CA SER A 81 5.72 10.05 -15.42
C SER A 81 4.28 9.70 -15.81
N PHE A 82 3.36 9.86 -14.86
CA PHE A 82 1.93 9.65 -15.07
C PHE A 82 1.11 10.48 -14.10
N GLU A 83 -0.16 10.62 -14.43
CA GLU A 83 -1.19 11.27 -13.63
C GLU A 83 -2.35 10.30 -13.41
N PHE A 84 -3.05 10.44 -12.29
CA PHE A 84 -4.27 9.72 -11.98
C PHE A 84 -5.15 10.54 -11.03
N THR A 85 -6.42 10.20 -10.93
CA THR A 85 -7.38 10.81 -10.00
C THR A 85 -7.68 9.84 -8.86
N LEU A 86 -7.63 10.29 -7.61
CA LEU A 86 -8.06 9.57 -6.41
C LEU A 86 -8.83 10.52 -5.49
N ASP A 87 -9.95 10.08 -4.92
CA ASP A 87 -10.85 10.94 -4.12
C ASP A 87 -11.24 12.28 -4.78
N GLY A 88 -11.30 12.29 -6.11
CA GLY A 88 -11.59 13.50 -6.90
C GLY A 88 -10.41 14.49 -7.01
N GLU A 89 -9.26 14.18 -6.44
CA GLU A 89 -8.03 14.95 -6.55
C GLU A 89 -7.10 14.35 -7.63
N GLN A 90 -6.44 15.22 -8.38
CA GLN A 90 -5.46 14.79 -9.39
C GLN A 90 -4.07 14.69 -8.75
N HIS A 91 -3.42 13.55 -8.95
CA HIS A 91 -2.07 13.28 -8.49
C HIS A 91 -1.14 13.07 -9.68
N SER A 92 0.12 13.44 -9.50
CA SER A 92 1.20 13.16 -10.45
C SER A 92 2.26 12.32 -9.76
N SER A 93 2.79 11.32 -10.44
CA SER A 93 3.86 10.47 -9.90
C SER A 93 4.74 9.94 -11.03
N SER A 94 5.74 9.13 -10.68
CA SER A 94 6.59 8.47 -11.66
C SER A 94 7.06 7.11 -11.17
N LEU A 95 7.29 6.19 -12.10
CA LEU A 95 7.87 4.88 -11.83
C LEU A 95 9.16 4.69 -12.63
N GLY A 96 10.18 4.17 -11.97
CA GLY A 96 11.37 3.60 -12.58
C GLY A 96 11.06 2.27 -13.26
N ILE A 97 11.53 2.10 -14.49
CA ILE A 97 11.56 0.83 -15.21
C ILE A 97 12.98 0.55 -15.68
N GLY A 98 13.30 -0.74 -15.88
CA GLY A 98 14.56 -1.13 -16.48
C GLY A 98 14.42 -2.33 -17.36
N TRP A 99 15.32 -2.46 -18.33
CA TRP A 99 15.40 -3.66 -19.15
C TRP A 99 15.95 -4.82 -18.32
N ASN A 100 15.32 -5.98 -18.42
CA ASN A 100 15.81 -7.24 -17.88
C ASN A 100 16.36 -8.09 -19.03
N ASP A 101 17.67 -8.26 -19.08
CA ASP A 101 18.35 -9.02 -20.13
C ASP A 101 18.05 -10.53 -20.08
N GLU A 102 17.77 -11.10 -18.91
CA GLU A 102 17.46 -12.52 -18.79
C GLU A 102 16.06 -12.83 -19.34
N ALA A 103 15.09 -11.99 -18.99
CA ALA A 103 13.70 -12.13 -19.45
C ALA A 103 13.45 -11.48 -20.83
N GLN A 104 14.39 -10.67 -21.33
CA GLN A 104 14.26 -9.89 -22.57
C GLN A 104 13.01 -9.02 -22.58
N GLU A 105 12.71 -8.37 -21.45
CA GLU A 105 11.55 -7.49 -21.29
C GLU A 105 11.82 -6.31 -20.37
N TRP A 106 10.95 -5.29 -20.44
CA TRP A 106 10.95 -4.20 -19.47
C TRP A 106 10.28 -4.67 -18.19
N GLU A 107 10.89 -4.39 -17.04
CA GLU A 107 10.33 -4.65 -15.71
C GLU A 107 10.21 -3.36 -14.88
N LEU A 108 9.31 -3.38 -13.89
CA LEU A 108 9.20 -2.32 -12.90
C LEU A 108 10.42 -2.38 -11.96
N ARG A 109 11.06 -1.23 -11.76
CA ARG A 109 12.14 -1.07 -10.76
C ARG A 109 11.58 -0.59 -9.42
N GLU A 110 10.49 0.16 -9.48
CA GLU A 110 9.74 0.71 -8.37
C GLU A 110 8.30 0.18 -8.41
N SER A 111 7.66 0.10 -7.24
CA SER A 111 6.25 -0.20 -7.09
C SER A 111 5.47 1.08 -6.77
N LEU A 112 4.19 1.14 -7.14
CA LEU A 112 3.30 2.23 -6.71
C LEU A 112 2.69 1.97 -5.32
N THR A 113 3.06 0.86 -4.71
CA THR A 113 2.59 0.48 -3.38
C THR A 113 3.17 1.41 -2.33
N VAL A 114 2.38 1.64 -1.29
CA VAL A 114 2.73 2.52 -0.17
C VAL A 114 2.64 1.72 1.11
N TRP A 115 3.54 2.01 2.05
CA TRP A 115 3.47 1.46 3.39
C TRP A 115 2.30 2.06 4.15
N MET A 116 1.41 1.19 4.64
CA MET A 116 0.33 1.54 5.54
C MET A 116 0.58 0.92 6.91
N SER A 117 0.67 1.74 7.95
CA SER A 117 0.77 1.31 9.34
C SER A 117 -0.59 1.42 10.03
N VAL A 118 -0.98 0.42 10.82
CA VAL A 118 -2.25 0.45 11.59
C VAL A 118 -1.98 0.25 13.07
N VAL A 119 -2.29 1.27 13.87
CA VAL A 119 -1.91 1.35 15.28
C VAL A 119 -3.08 1.76 16.18
N ALA A 120 -2.99 1.40 17.45
CA ALA A 120 -3.85 1.89 18.52
C ALA A 120 -3.02 2.72 19.49
N VAL A 121 -3.54 3.87 19.88
CA VAL A 121 -2.85 4.79 20.79
C VAL A 121 -3.69 5.05 22.04
N ARG A 122 -3.10 4.84 23.22
CA ARG A 122 -3.76 5.16 24.49
C ARG A 122 -3.41 6.56 24.99
N SER A 123 -2.21 7.03 24.68
CA SER A 123 -1.67 8.37 24.98
C SER A 123 -0.52 8.69 24.04
N VAL A 124 -0.04 9.94 24.02
CA VAL A 124 1.11 10.36 23.17
C VAL A 124 2.40 9.53 23.32
N ALA A 125 2.49 8.68 24.34
CA ALA A 125 3.67 7.86 24.62
C ALA A 125 3.43 6.34 24.48
N SER A 126 2.20 5.90 24.17
CA SER A 126 1.83 4.48 24.20
C SER A 126 1.05 4.11 22.94
N MET A 127 1.77 3.51 22.00
CA MET A 127 1.32 3.07 20.69
C MET A 127 1.65 1.59 20.51
N GLU A 128 0.70 0.81 20.03
CA GLU A 128 0.87 -0.61 19.71
C GLU A 128 0.21 -0.89 18.36
N PRO A 129 0.63 -1.95 17.62
CA PRO A 129 -0.13 -2.46 16.49
C PRO A 129 -1.59 -2.70 16.89
N ALA A 130 -2.51 -2.23 16.06
CA ALA A 130 -3.94 -2.42 16.29
C ALA A 130 -4.44 -3.58 15.44
N PRO A 131 -5.25 -4.50 16.00
CA PRO A 131 -5.96 -5.45 15.17
C PRO A 131 -7.03 -4.75 14.34
N PHE A 132 -6.98 -5.01 13.04
CA PHE A 132 -7.87 -4.38 12.09
C PHE A 132 -8.35 -5.34 11.00
N THR A 133 -9.34 -4.90 10.25
CA THR A 133 -9.85 -5.57 9.07
C THR A 133 -10.04 -4.55 7.97
N VAL A 134 -9.54 -4.87 6.78
CA VAL A 134 -9.87 -4.18 5.54
C VAL A 134 -10.82 -5.08 4.77
N PRO A 135 -11.97 -4.60 4.27
CA PRO A 135 -12.85 -5.39 3.42
C PRO A 135 -12.07 -6.10 2.32
N GLY A 136 -12.26 -7.42 2.20
CA GLY A 136 -11.49 -8.25 1.27
C GLY A 136 -10.40 -9.10 1.93
N THR A 137 -9.98 -8.79 3.16
CA THR A 137 -9.06 -9.64 3.91
C THR A 137 -9.81 -10.83 4.54
N ALA A 138 -9.18 -12.01 4.51
CA ALA A 138 -9.75 -13.22 5.13
C ALA A 138 -9.55 -13.26 6.66
N GLU A 139 -8.57 -12.52 7.17
CA GLU A 139 -8.17 -12.54 8.58
C GLU A 139 -8.08 -11.11 9.16
N THR A 140 -8.12 -11.03 10.49
CA THR A 140 -7.75 -9.82 11.23
C THR A 140 -6.25 -9.62 11.10
N LEU A 141 -5.85 -8.49 10.54
CA LEU A 141 -4.45 -8.14 10.39
C LEU A 141 -3.93 -7.58 11.73
N SER A 142 -2.83 -8.19 12.20
CA SER A 142 -2.05 -7.97 13.45
C SER A 142 -2.80 -7.94 14.79
N THR A 143 -2.65 -8.98 15.62
CA THR A 143 -3.17 -9.05 17.02
C THR A 143 -2.11 -9.41 18.07
N ASP A 144 -0.85 -9.63 17.69
CA ASP A 144 0.15 -10.37 18.47
C ASP A 144 1.40 -9.51 18.85
N PRO A 145 1.97 -9.68 20.05
CA PRO A 145 3.06 -8.87 20.60
C PRO A 145 4.47 -9.44 20.37
N THR A 146 4.62 -10.57 19.65
CA THR A 146 5.92 -11.24 19.41
C THR A 146 6.36 -11.25 17.94
N VAL A 147 5.81 -10.30 17.17
CA VAL A 147 6.16 -9.87 15.80
C VAL A 147 5.21 -10.36 14.68
N PRO A 148 3.98 -9.83 14.62
CA PRO A 148 3.21 -9.67 13.39
C PRO A 148 3.45 -8.29 12.75
N ALA A 149 3.08 -8.19 11.48
CA ALA A 149 3.37 -7.03 10.66
C ALA A 149 2.75 -5.73 11.18
N ALA A 150 3.57 -4.71 11.42
CA ALA A 150 3.11 -3.36 11.73
C ALA A 150 2.78 -2.56 10.46
N ASP A 151 3.40 -2.94 9.36
CA ASP A 151 3.33 -2.27 8.07
C ASP A 151 2.78 -3.20 6.99
N TYR A 152 2.02 -2.64 6.07
CA TYR A 152 1.43 -3.36 4.95
C TYR A 152 1.71 -2.60 3.67
N LEU A 153 1.95 -3.29 2.56
CA LEU A 153 1.97 -2.63 1.26
C LEU A 153 0.57 -2.59 0.67
N ALA A 154 0.08 -1.41 0.33
CA ALA A 154 -1.22 -1.22 -0.32
C ALA A 154 -1.06 -0.45 -1.63
N TYR A 155 -1.87 -0.80 -2.64
CA TYR A 155 -1.99 0.01 -3.85
C TYR A 155 -2.73 1.31 -3.56
N PRO A 156 -2.56 2.37 -4.38
CA PRO A 156 -3.30 3.61 -4.16
C PRO A 156 -4.81 3.41 -4.25
N GLY A 157 -5.53 4.01 -3.31
CA GLY A 157 -6.96 3.81 -3.10
C GLY A 157 -7.42 4.41 -1.77
N VAL A 158 -8.74 4.52 -1.60
CA VAL A 158 -9.34 4.88 -0.30
C VAL A 158 -9.90 3.62 0.34
N TYR A 159 -9.35 3.20 1.48
CA TYR A 159 -9.71 1.96 2.15
C TYR A 159 -10.50 2.21 3.43
N ALA A 160 -11.54 1.41 3.63
CA ALA A 160 -12.23 1.33 4.92
C ALA A 160 -11.44 0.45 5.88
N VAL A 161 -10.73 1.03 6.84
CA VAL A 161 -9.99 0.29 7.87
C VAL A 161 -10.85 0.21 9.13
N ASN A 162 -11.16 -1.02 9.56
CA ASN A 162 -12.02 -1.27 10.71
C ASN A 162 -11.23 -1.85 11.88
N ALA A 163 -11.34 -1.24 13.06
CA ALA A 163 -10.83 -1.79 14.31
C ALA A 163 -11.50 -3.13 14.63
N ALA A 164 -10.68 -4.18 14.74
CA ALA A 164 -11.10 -5.55 15.03
C ALA A 164 -11.07 -5.88 16.53
N PHE A 165 -10.88 -4.89 17.41
CA PHE A 165 -10.98 -5.01 18.86
C PHE A 165 -12.28 -4.43 19.41
N ASP A 166 -12.59 -4.68 20.69
CA ASP A 166 -13.85 -4.24 21.32
C ASP A 166 -13.99 -2.70 21.29
N SER A 167 -15.16 -2.22 20.86
CA SER A 167 -15.56 -0.80 20.97
C SER A 167 -15.37 -0.22 22.37
N ALA A 168 -15.49 -1.03 23.43
CA ALA A 168 -15.27 -0.59 24.80
C ALA A 168 -13.83 -0.09 25.04
N LEU A 169 -12.88 -0.49 24.20
CA LEU A 169 -11.51 0.00 24.25
C LEU A 169 -11.35 1.35 23.57
N LEU A 170 -12.28 1.84 22.75
CA LEU A 170 -12.14 3.14 22.09
C LEU A 170 -12.35 4.32 23.04
N GLN A 171 -11.67 5.43 22.77
CA GLN A 171 -11.98 6.69 23.42
C GLN A 171 -13.39 7.17 23.03
N ARG A 172 -14.03 7.91 23.95
CA ARG A 172 -15.36 8.45 23.72
C ARG A 172 -15.31 9.44 22.55
N GLY A 173 -16.07 9.13 21.50
CA GLY A 173 -16.14 9.96 20.28
C GLY A 173 -15.31 9.42 19.11
N SER A 174 -14.45 8.43 19.34
CA SER A 174 -13.71 7.75 18.28
C SER A 174 -14.58 6.73 17.55
N THR A 175 -14.26 6.48 16.28
CA THR A 175 -14.98 5.52 15.44
C THR A 175 -14.17 4.23 15.25
N ARG A 176 -14.87 3.10 15.11
CA ARG A 176 -14.24 1.82 14.73
C ARG A 176 -13.84 1.76 13.27
N ARG A 177 -14.36 2.63 12.42
CA ARG A 177 -14.07 2.66 10.99
C ARG A 177 -13.41 3.99 10.65
N GLN A 178 -12.30 3.92 9.93
CA GLN A 178 -11.60 5.06 9.36
C GLN A 178 -11.47 4.85 7.86
N ALA A 179 -11.75 5.88 7.07
CA ALA A 179 -11.39 5.89 5.66
C ALA A 179 -9.96 6.40 5.55
N VAL A 180 -9.12 5.68 4.81
CA VAL A 180 -7.68 5.94 4.71
C VAL A 180 -7.34 6.05 3.24
N GLU A 181 -6.91 7.23 2.83
CA GLU A 181 -6.38 7.45 1.51
C GLU A 181 -4.93 6.98 1.47
N VAL A 182 -4.65 6.06 0.55
CA VAL A 182 -3.31 5.59 0.23
C VAL A 182 -2.95 6.23 -1.10
N VAL A 183 -1.95 7.10 -1.08
CA VAL A 183 -1.48 7.85 -2.25
C VAL A 183 0.04 7.76 -2.29
N PRO A 184 0.67 7.64 -3.48
CA PRO A 184 2.12 7.62 -3.62
C PRO A 184 2.78 8.83 -2.94
N GLU A 185 4.04 8.66 -2.54
CA GLU A 185 4.91 9.67 -1.89
C GLU A 185 4.75 9.84 -0.37
N GLN A 186 3.68 9.31 0.24
CA GLN A 186 3.47 9.40 1.69
C GLN A 186 3.01 8.07 2.26
N ASP A 187 3.71 7.59 3.30
CA ASP A 187 3.23 6.46 4.09
C ASP A 187 1.85 6.79 4.68
N ALA A 188 0.96 5.80 4.68
CA ALA A 188 -0.34 5.91 5.30
C ALA A 188 -0.27 5.47 6.77
N LEU A 189 -0.83 6.26 7.68
CA LEU A 189 -0.97 5.90 9.09
C LEU A 189 -2.43 5.88 9.49
N VAL A 190 -2.88 4.75 10.03
CA VAL A 190 -4.21 4.58 10.60
C VAL A 190 -4.07 4.46 12.10
N GLN A 191 -4.71 5.37 12.83
CA GLN A 191 -4.57 5.44 14.28
C GLN A 191 -5.93 5.37 14.95
N PHE A 192 -6.14 4.35 15.78
CA PHE A 192 -7.32 4.27 16.64
C PHE A 192 -7.01 4.79 18.05
N ASP A 193 -7.73 5.82 18.48
CA ASP A 193 -7.60 6.31 19.85
C ASP A 193 -8.36 5.40 20.83
N VAL A 194 -7.63 4.87 21.81
CA VAL A 194 -8.13 3.88 22.77
C VAL A 194 -7.98 4.35 24.23
N THR A 195 -8.85 3.84 25.10
CA THR A 195 -8.77 3.98 26.57
C THR A 195 -7.85 2.94 27.20
N ALA A 196 -7.68 1.80 26.52
CA ALA A 196 -6.75 0.74 26.85
C ALA A 196 -6.18 0.15 25.55
N LEU A 197 -4.88 -0.16 25.53
CA LEU A 197 -4.27 -0.79 24.36
C LEU A 197 -4.92 -2.16 24.12
N PRO A 198 -5.13 -2.54 22.85
CA PRO A 198 -5.64 -3.86 22.52
C PRO A 198 -4.71 -4.90 23.16
N SER A 199 -5.25 -5.73 24.06
CA SER A 199 -4.43 -6.74 24.71
C SER A 199 -4.06 -7.79 23.67
N SER A 200 -2.78 -8.07 23.53
CA SER A 200 -2.32 -9.37 23.08
C SER A 200 -2.95 -10.43 23.98
N ALA A 201 -3.86 -11.26 23.47
CA ALA A 201 -4.39 -12.36 24.27
C ALA A 201 -3.22 -13.18 24.84
N SER A 202 -3.17 -13.30 26.18
CA SER A 202 -2.19 -14.09 26.93
C SER A 202 -2.60 -15.54 27.05
#